data_AF-A0A7Y4MRN1-F1
#
_entry.id   AF-A0A7Y4MRN1-F1
#
_cell.length_a   1.000
_cell.length_b   1.000
_cell.length_c   1.000
_cell.angle_alpha   90.00
_cell.angle_beta   90.00
_cell.angle_gamma   90.00
#
_symmetry.space_group_name_H-M   'P 1'
#
loop_
_entity.id
_entity.type
_entity.pdbx_description
1 polymer ?
#
loop_
_entity_poly.entity_id
_entity_poly.type
_entity_poly.pdbx_seq_one_letter_code
_entity_poly.pdbx_strand_id
1 'polypeptide(L)'
;MRHSLYLPLCTLLACAHTQPVAAPASSPAPAVQSAPADPESQLREALQRAGRAMEAGRFDAALSEMQRLWEGGRQTDEVAWFAAYASLGTGDDAAAFQWLERAVERGMGSPGDLLHDKSLEPLRRMPGYDALVARARENALKARAEGNVGAGLEQATPAEAGLSEPALAAFVKAAEESGSSALVVLRHGKLVGEWYFGGETQRIESMSATKGVVALAIGLLIDDGRIPSVDAPVSTFFPEWKDGLKGKVTLRHLLSHTSGLAANASAMDIYQSPDFVRYALESHVVDAPGSRFFYNNKATNLLAGVVERASGEKLDAYLMRRLFEPLGIRDVFWQKDPSGNPLGMSGLRLHPVDFAKVGQLMLQRGVWQGQRILSEAWIRECTAASSQPHNPAAGLLWWLVYEKSFRVLGQDMVDEARRNGMPEATLARLRDMVGQPIPSGDFMRRLSERLGGMKGVMALMEKSARVPLRTQVEGAPKAYSARGSYGQLLLVAPEQGLVVVRMAVPDGRVPEDVMEFSAFNELALSLVPPS
;
A
#
# COMPACT_ATOMS: atom_id res chain seq x y z
N MET A 1 -13.15 -6.74 21.57
CA MET A 1 -12.64 -6.47 20.21
C MET A 1 -11.36 -5.65 20.30
N ARG A 2 -10.20 -6.26 20.04
CA ARG A 2 -8.92 -5.56 19.87
C ARG A 2 -8.57 -5.67 18.38
N HIS A 3 -9.04 -4.73 17.56
CA HIS A 3 -8.41 -4.53 16.26
C HIS A 3 -7.17 -3.70 16.52
N SER A 4 -6.06 -4.43 16.58
CA SER A 4 -4.76 -3.86 16.86
C SER A 4 -4.33 -2.93 15.72
N LEU A 5 -3.96 -1.72 16.09
CA LEU A 5 -2.98 -0.89 15.40
C LEU A 5 -1.58 -1.53 15.47
N TYR A 6 -1.42 -2.76 14.99
CA TYR A 6 -0.09 -3.33 14.76
C TYR A 6 0.27 -3.13 13.28
N LEU A 7 1.26 -2.26 13.05
CA LEU A 7 1.97 -2.18 11.78
C LEU A 7 2.55 -3.56 11.47
N PRO A 8 2.31 -4.12 10.26
CA PRO A 8 2.98 -5.34 9.84
C PRO A 8 4.48 -5.07 9.60
N LEU A 9 5.29 -6.13 9.73
CA LEU A 9 6.76 -6.14 9.77
C LEU A 9 7.45 -5.40 8.60
N CYS A 10 6.80 -5.26 7.43
CA CYS A 10 7.34 -4.52 6.29
C CYS A 10 7.52 -3.03 6.59
N THR A 11 6.70 -2.49 7.50
CA THR A 11 6.90 -1.12 7.95
C THR A 11 8.15 -1.02 8.82
N LEU A 12 8.62 -2.09 9.48
CA LEU A 12 9.74 -2.02 10.42
C LEU A 12 11.10 -2.27 9.77
N LEU A 13 11.10 -2.93 8.61
CA LEU A 13 12.30 -3.13 7.80
C LEU A 13 12.64 -1.93 6.90
N ALA A 14 11.71 -0.97 6.76
CA ALA A 14 11.91 0.31 6.10
C ALA A 14 11.74 1.52 7.04
N CYS A 15 11.02 1.37 8.15
CA CYS A 15 10.62 2.46 9.04
C CYS A 15 10.81 2.07 10.49
N ALA A 16 11.98 2.40 11.00
CA ALA A 16 12.32 2.33 12.41
C ALA A 16 12.74 3.73 12.86
N HIS A 17 11.82 4.70 13.01
CA HIS A 17 12.21 6.09 13.35
C HIS A 17 11.22 6.81 14.31
N THR A 18 11.74 7.18 15.48
CA THR A 18 11.46 8.35 16.36
C THR A 18 10.63 8.20 17.65
N GLN A 19 11.17 8.83 18.70
CA GLN A 19 10.41 9.54 19.75
C GLN A 19 10.16 11.01 19.33
N PRO A 20 9.09 11.66 19.85
CA PRO A 20 8.63 12.98 19.42
C PRO A 20 9.52 14.13 19.91
N VAL A 21 9.68 15.16 19.06
CA VAL A 21 10.12 16.50 19.49
C VAL A 21 8.87 17.26 19.94
N ALA A 22 8.89 17.82 21.15
CA ALA A 22 7.80 18.62 21.69
C ALA A 22 7.50 19.82 20.75
N ALA A 23 6.24 19.95 20.32
CA ALA A 23 5.77 21.08 19.55
C ALA A 23 5.71 22.34 20.42
N PRO A 24 6.15 23.52 19.93
CA PRO A 24 5.80 24.78 20.58
C PRO A 24 4.29 25.06 20.37
N ALA A 25 3.65 25.62 21.40
CA ALA A 25 2.24 25.98 21.36
C ALA A 25 1.96 27.01 20.26
N SER A 26 1.20 26.64 19.22
CA SER A 26 0.69 27.55 18.21
C SER A 26 -0.71 28.05 18.59
N SER A 27 -0.90 29.37 18.55
CA SER A 27 -2.20 30.03 18.74
C SER A 27 -3.23 29.60 17.68
N PRO A 28 -4.54 29.63 17.99
CA PRO A 28 -5.58 29.18 17.06
C PRO A 28 -5.68 30.13 15.86
N ALA A 29 -5.59 29.57 14.65
CA ALA A 29 -5.89 30.28 13.41
C ALA A 29 -7.40 30.62 13.34
N PRO A 30 -7.79 31.75 12.72
CA PRO A 30 -9.18 32.14 12.61
C PRO A 30 -9.96 31.16 11.71
N ALA A 31 -11.20 30.86 12.11
CA ALA A 31 -12.09 29.96 11.41
C ALA A 31 -12.41 30.47 10.01
N VAL A 32 -11.89 29.79 8.99
CA VAL A 32 -12.36 29.91 7.61
C VAL A 32 -13.62 29.07 7.50
N GLN A 33 -14.76 29.67 7.15
CA GLN A 33 -15.99 28.95 6.85
C GLN A 33 -15.74 28.02 5.66
N SER A 34 -15.80 26.71 5.89
CA SER A 34 -15.69 25.68 4.86
C SER A 34 -16.93 25.72 3.97
N ALA A 35 -16.72 25.56 2.65
CA ALA A 35 -17.79 25.19 1.73
C ALA A 35 -18.53 23.94 2.25
N PRO A 36 -19.82 23.76 1.95
CA PRO A 36 -20.55 22.55 2.37
C PRO A 36 -19.81 21.31 1.88
N ALA A 37 -19.51 20.40 2.81
CA ALA A 37 -18.80 19.17 2.51
C ALA A 37 -19.58 18.36 1.46
N ASP A 38 -18.89 17.91 0.41
CA ASP A 38 -19.43 17.00 -0.59
C ASP A 38 -20.02 15.75 0.10
N PRO A 39 -21.11 15.15 -0.42
CA PRO A 39 -21.72 13.98 0.18
C PRO A 39 -20.73 12.85 0.50
N GLU A 40 -19.69 12.62 -0.32
CA GLU A 40 -18.69 11.59 -0.03
C GLU A 40 -17.88 11.91 1.24
N SER A 41 -17.50 13.17 1.43
CA SER A 41 -16.82 13.63 2.65
C SER A 41 -17.71 13.49 3.89
N GLN A 42 -19.01 13.80 3.80
CA GLN A 42 -19.95 13.66 4.92
C GLN A 42 -20.09 12.19 5.38
N LEU A 43 -20.15 11.25 4.43
CA LEU A 43 -20.18 9.82 4.70
C LEU A 43 -18.90 9.38 5.42
N ARG A 44 -17.74 9.80 4.91
CA ARG A 44 -16.45 9.44 5.50
C ARG A 44 -16.31 9.92 6.94
N GLU A 45 -16.67 11.17 7.22
CA GLU A 45 -16.61 11.69 8.59
C GLU A 45 -17.53 10.91 9.53
N ALA A 46 -18.71 10.54 9.05
CA ALA A 46 -19.66 9.74 9.82
C ALA A 46 -19.14 8.33 10.10
N LEU A 47 -18.55 7.64 9.10
CA LEU A 47 -17.89 6.35 9.28
C LEU A 47 -16.72 6.45 10.27
N GLN A 48 -15.90 7.50 10.19
CA GLN A 48 -14.81 7.73 11.14
C GLN A 48 -15.32 7.99 12.57
N ARG A 49 -16.39 8.78 12.73
CA ARG A 49 -17.02 9.00 14.04
C ARG A 49 -17.57 7.70 14.61
N ALA A 50 -18.22 6.88 13.79
CA ALA A 50 -18.74 5.58 14.17
C ALA A 50 -17.62 4.60 14.57
N GLY A 51 -16.53 4.54 13.78
CA GLY A 51 -15.34 3.75 14.12
C GLY A 51 -14.76 4.11 15.49
N ARG A 52 -14.52 5.41 15.74
CA ARG A 52 -14.06 5.88 17.06
C ARG A 52 -15.06 5.59 18.20
N ALA A 53 -16.35 5.57 17.89
CA ALA A 53 -17.36 5.20 18.88
C ALA A 53 -17.29 3.70 19.22
N MET A 54 -17.18 2.82 18.22
CA MET A 54 -17.00 1.38 18.43
C MET A 54 -15.71 1.05 19.18
N GLU A 55 -14.60 1.71 18.86
CA GLU A 55 -13.33 1.58 19.60
C GLU A 55 -13.47 1.96 21.08
N ALA A 56 -14.30 2.97 21.37
CA ALA A 56 -14.62 3.38 22.73
C ALA A 56 -15.72 2.53 23.40
N GLY A 57 -16.16 1.43 22.78
CA GLY A 57 -17.24 0.57 23.27
C GLY A 57 -18.65 1.19 23.20
N ARG A 58 -18.80 2.32 22.51
CA ARG A 58 -20.09 3.04 22.35
C ARG A 58 -20.80 2.58 21.09
N PHE A 59 -21.17 1.31 21.05
CA PHE A 59 -21.77 0.67 19.88
C PHE A 59 -23.14 1.25 19.51
N ASP A 60 -23.99 1.60 20.48
CA ASP A 60 -25.29 2.25 20.21
C ASP A 60 -25.13 3.58 19.48
N ALA A 61 -24.09 4.36 19.82
CA ALA A 61 -23.81 5.64 19.17
C ALA A 61 -23.34 5.44 17.72
N ALA A 62 -22.52 4.41 17.48
CA ALA A 62 -22.11 4.04 16.13
C ALA A 62 -23.31 3.56 15.29
N LEU A 63 -24.16 2.69 15.85
CA LEU A 63 -25.35 2.18 15.19
C LEU A 63 -26.32 3.31 14.84
N SER A 64 -26.57 4.23 15.77
CA SER A 64 -27.43 5.40 15.55
C SER A 64 -26.92 6.32 14.44
N GLU A 65 -25.59 6.48 14.33
CA GLU A 65 -24.97 7.23 13.22
C GLU A 65 -25.24 6.55 11.88
N MET A 66 -25.05 5.22 11.80
CA MET A 66 -25.25 4.46 10.57
C MET A 66 -26.73 4.40 10.16
N GLN A 67 -27.65 4.23 11.11
CA GLN A 67 -29.09 4.30 10.87
C GLN A 67 -29.48 5.65 10.26
N ARG A 68 -28.99 6.76 10.83
CA ARG A 68 -29.27 8.09 10.32
C ARG A 68 -28.78 8.30 8.90
N LEU A 69 -27.57 7.81 8.58
CA LEU A 69 -27.05 7.85 7.21
C LEU A 69 -27.94 7.04 6.27
N TRP A 70 -28.29 5.82 6.66
CA TRP A 70 -29.09 4.91 5.87
C TRP A 70 -30.49 5.47 5.56
N GLU A 71 -31.18 5.98 6.59
CA GLU A 71 -32.49 6.62 6.47
C GLU A 71 -32.42 7.93 5.70
N GLY A 72 -31.29 8.65 5.80
CA GLY A 72 -30.96 9.83 5.00
C GLY A 72 -30.60 9.53 3.54
N GLY A 73 -30.79 8.30 3.07
CA GLY A 73 -30.54 7.88 1.68
C GLY A 73 -29.11 7.43 1.37
N ARG A 74 -28.20 7.42 2.36
CA ARG A 74 -26.81 6.95 2.21
C ARG A 74 -26.71 5.46 2.47
N GLN A 75 -27.31 4.70 1.56
CA GLN A 75 -27.48 3.26 1.67
C GLN A 75 -26.34 2.52 0.97
N THR A 76 -25.11 2.66 1.50
CA THR A 76 -23.89 2.04 0.94
C THR A 76 -23.51 0.78 1.70
N ASP A 77 -22.64 -0.03 1.07
CA ASP A 77 -21.97 -1.19 1.67
C ASP A 77 -21.39 -0.83 3.05
N GLU A 78 -20.56 0.21 3.09
CA GLU A 78 -19.79 0.56 4.28
C GLU A 78 -20.70 0.93 5.45
N VAL A 79 -21.83 1.60 5.16
CA VAL A 79 -22.83 1.94 6.19
C VAL A 79 -23.49 0.68 6.74
N ALA A 80 -23.87 -0.25 5.87
CA ALA A 80 -24.50 -1.50 6.29
C ALA A 80 -23.54 -2.37 7.10
N TRP A 81 -22.28 -2.50 6.68
CA TRP A 81 -21.27 -3.25 7.42
C TRP A 81 -20.93 -2.62 8.77
N PHE A 82 -20.73 -1.30 8.83
CA PHE A 82 -20.53 -0.62 10.10
C PHE A 82 -21.73 -0.77 11.04
N ALA A 83 -22.95 -0.75 10.48
CA ALA A 83 -24.15 -1.00 11.27
C ALA A 83 -24.21 -2.45 11.78
N ALA A 84 -23.83 -3.43 10.95
CA ALA A 84 -23.75 -4.83 11.35
C ALA A 84 -22.76 -5.04 12.50
N TYR A 85 -21.55 -4.46 12.41
CA TYR A 85 -20.56 -4.51 13.47
C TYR A 85 -21.01 -3.80 14.75
N ALA A 86 -21.68 -2.65 14.61
CA ALA A 86 -22.24 -1.95 15.76
C ALA A 86 -23.34 -2.78 16.45
N SER A 87 -24.24 -3.41 15.68
CA SER A 87 -25.28 -4.32 16.19
C SER A 87 -24.70 -5.54 16.91
N LEU A 88 -23.64 -6.15 16.39
CA LEU A 88 -22.90 -7.21 17.10
C LEU A 88 -22.33 -6.70 18.43
N GLY A 89 -21.79 -5.49 18.44
CA GLY A 89 -21.26 -4.84 19.64
C GLY A 89 -22.32 -4.52 20.70
N THR A 90 -23.58 -4.32 20.31
CA THR A 90 -24.73 -4.19 21.23
C THR A 90 -25.31 -5.53 21.66
N GLY A 91 -24.84 -6.65 21.09
CA GLY A 91 -25.35 -8.00 21.34
C GLY A 91 -26.63 -8.35 20.58
N ASP A 92 -26.96 -7.62 19.52
CA ASP A 92 -28.13 -7.87 18.67
C ASP A 92 -27.72 -8.55 17.35
N ASP A 93 -27.54 -9.87 17.43
CA ASP A 93 -27.15 -10.71 16.28
C ASP A 93 -28.20 -10.67 15.15
N ALA A 94 -29.49 -10.55 15.51
CA ALA A 94 -30.57 -10.48 14.53
C ALA A 94 -30.53 -9.18 13.72
N ALA A 95 -30.33 -8.04 14.40
CA ALA A 95 -30.13 -6.76 13.71
C ALA A 95 -28.85 -6.77 12.86
N ALA A 96 -27.76 -7.36 13.37
CA ALA A 96 -26.53 -7.47 12.61
C ALA A 96 -26.72 -8.27 11.31
N PHE A 97 -27.40 -9.42 11.39
CA PHE A 97 -27.72 -10.24 10.22
C PHE A 97 -28.56 -9.47 9.19
N GLN A 98 -29.60 -8.75 9.63
CA GLN A 98 -30.43 -7.93 8.74
C GLN A 98 -29.64 -6.82 8.06
N TRP A 99 -28.65 -6.24 8.73
CA TRP A 99 -27.75 -5.26 8.11
C TRP A 99 -26.89 -5.87 7.02
N LEU A 100 -26.38 -7.08 7.23
CA LEU A 100 -25.64 -7.81 6.19
C LEU A 100 -26.54 -8.20 5.01
N GLU A 101 -27.78 -8.60 5.25
CA GLU A 101 -28.77 -8.84 4.18
C GLU A 101 -28.97 -7.58 3.33
N ARG A 102 -29.13 -6.41 3.96
CA ARG A 102 -29.26 -5.13 3.25
C ARG A 102 -28.02 -4.80 2.42
N ALA A 103 -26.81 -5.13 2.90
CA ALA A 103 -25.58 -4.92 2.15
C ALA A 103 -25.56 -5.80 0.88
N VAL A 104 -25.86 -7.08 1.05
CA VAL A 104 -25.84 -8.09 -0.02
C VAL A 104 -26.97 -7.84 -1.05
N GLU A 105 -28.18 -7.47 -0.64
CA GLU A 105 -29.27 -7.16 -1.57
C GLU A 105 -28.95 -5.99 -2.51
N ARG A 106 -28.02 -5.12 -2.11
CA ARG A 106 -27.56 -3.99 -2.92
C ARG A 106 -26.39 -4.31 -3.84
N GLY A 107 -26.05 -5.59 -3.99
CA GLY A 107 -24.97 -6.03 -4.87
C GLY A 107 -23.58 -5.94 -4.24
N MET A 108 -23.49 -5.71 -2.91
CA MET A 108 -22.23 -5.34 -2.26
C MET A 108 -22.06 -6.07 -0.92
N GLY A 109 -21.66 -7.33 -0.99
CA GLY A 109 -21.16 -8.06 0.17
C GLY A 109 -19.83 -8.69 -0.19
N SER A 110 -18.79 -8.43 0.62
CA SER A 110 -17.53 -9.14 0.48
C SER A 110 -17.74 -10.61 0.84
N PRO A 111 -17.63 -11.56 -0.12
CA PRO A 111 -17.78 -12.97 0.22
C PRO A 111 -16.70 -13.41 1.20
N GLY A 112 -15.50 -12.83 1.10
CA GLY A 112 -14.41 -13.13 2.00
C GLY A 112 -14.65 -12.73 3.44
N ASP A 113 -15.19 -11.53 3.67
CA ASP A 113 -15.50 -11.10 5.04
C ASP A 113 -16.57 -12.02 5.64
N LEU A 114 -17.62 -12.36 4.88
CA LEU A 114 -18.65 -13.30 5.35
C LEU A 114 -18.09 -14.72 5.65
N LEU A 115 -17.06 -15.16 4.94
CA LEU A 115 -16.45 -16.48 5.15
C LEU A 115 -15.43 -16.50 6.28
N HIS A 116 -14.70 -15.41 6.48
CA HIS A 116 -13.45 -15.41 7.23
C HIS A 116 -13.42 -14.47 8.43
N ASP A 117 -14.17 -13.35 8.41
CA ASP A 117 -14.20 -12.41 9.53
C ASP A 117 -14.73 -13.08 10.80
N LYS A 118 -13.87 -13.18 11.81
CA LYS A 118 -14.14 -13.82 13.10
C LYS A 118 -15.20 -13.07 13.90
N SER A 119 -15.37 -11.77 13.68
CA SER A 119 -16.40 -11.00 14.38
C SER A 119 -17.82 -11.45 14.00
N LEU A 120 -17.98 -12.04 12.81
CA LEU A 120 -19.26 -12.57 12.32
C LEU A 120 -19.53 -14.02 12.76
N GLU A 121 -18.64 -14.66 13.52
CA GLU A 121 -18.81 -16.04 13.98
C GLU A 121 -20.18 -16.33 14.61
N PRO A 122 -20.78 -15.42 15.44
CA PRO A 122 -22.13 -15.63 15.99
C PRO A 122 -23.20 -15.81 14.91
N LEU A 123 -23.07 -15.09 13.78
CA LEU A 123 -24.07 -15.05 12.71
C LEU A 123 -24.05 -16.31 11.84
N ARG A 124 -22.91 -17.02 11.76
CA ARG A 124 -22.72 -18.16 10.85
C ARG A 124 -23.66 -19.34 11.10
N ARG A 125 -24.24 -19.41 12.30
CA ARG A 125 -25.20 -20.46 12.68
C ARG A 125 -26.65 -20.04 12.49
N MET A 126 -26.89 -18.78 12.10
CA MET A 126 -28.24 -18.27 11.90
C MET A 126 -28.87 -18.86 10.65
N PRO A 127 -30.19 -19.17 10.67
CA PRO A 127 -30.92 -19.56 9.48
C PRO A 127 -30.76 -18.50 8.38
N GLY A 128 -30.41 -18.93 7.17
CA GLY A 128 -30.25 -18.04 6.02
C GLY A 128 -28.82 -17.54 5.78
N TYR A 129 -27.87 -17.74 6.70
CA TYR A 129 -26.48 -17.29 6.51
C TYR A 129 -25.82 -17.89 5.25
N ASP A 130 -26.04 -19.18 4.99
CA ASP A 130 -25.51 -19.81 3.77
C ASP A 130 -26.10 -19.19 2.48
N ALA A 131 -27.37 -18.78 2.51
CA ALA A 131 -28.02 -18.11 1.39
C ALA A 131 -27.49 -16.67 1.21
N LEU A 132 -27.24 -15.96 2.31
CA LEU A 132 -26.57 -14.65 2.31
C LEU A 132 -25.19 -14.74 1.66
N VAL A 133 -24.38 -15.73 2.07
CA VAL A 133 -23.06 -16.00 1.47
C VAL A 133 -23.20 -16.30 -0.02
N ALA A 134 -24.08 -17.23 -0.41
CA ALA A 134 -24.28 -17.57 -1.82
C ALA A 134 -24.63 -16.35 -2.67
N ARG A 135 -25.51 -15.47 -2.17
CA ARG A 135 -25.87 -14.23 -2.86
C ARG A 135 -24.69 -13.26 -2.96
N ALA A 136 -23.89 -13.10 -1.92
CA ALA A 136 -22.70 -12.27 -1.96
C ALA A 136 -21.71 -12.75 -3.04
N ARG A 137 -21.53 -14.07 -3.17
CA ARG A 137 -20.70 -14.68 -4.22
C ARG A 137 -21.21 -14.37 -5.61
N GLU A 138 -22.52 -14.52 -5.84
CA GLU A 138 -23.16 -14.17 -7.11
C GLU A 138 -22.96 -12.69 -7.47
N ASN A 139 -23.11 -11.80 -6.48
CA ASN A 139 -22.88 -10.37 -6.66
C ASN A 139 -21.43 -10.07 -7.06
N ALA A 140 -20.45 -10.70 -6.41
CA ALA A 140 -19.03 -10.52 -6.74
C ALA A 140 -18.71 -10.98 -8.17
N LEU A 141 -19.27 -12.12 -8.60
CA LEU A 141 -19.14 -12.62 -9.97
C LEU A 141 -19.79 -11.68 -10.99
N LYS A 142 -20.97 -11.16 -10.68
CA LYS A 142 -21.67 -10.18 -11.51
C LYS A 142 -20.89 -8.87 -11.63
N ALA A 143 -20.40 -8.33 -10.51
CA ALA A 143 -19.59 -7.11 -10.49
C ALA A 143 -18.31 -7.27 -11.31
N ARG A 144 -17.63 -8.43 -11.21
CA ARG A 144 -16.47 -8.75 -12.04
C ARG A 144 -16.81 -8.68 -13.54
N ALA A 145 -17.93 -9.28 -13.94
CA ALA A 145 -18.36 -9.30 -15.34
C ALA A 145 -18.73 -7.90 -15.86
N GLU A 146 -19.52 -7.14 -15.10
CA GLU A 146 -19.93 -5.78 -15.46
C GLU A 146 -18.75 -4.80 -15.49
N GLY A 147 -17.79 -4.96 -14.57
CA GLY A 147 -16.55 -4.18 -14.51
C GLY A 147 -15.53 -4.52 -15.60
N ASN A 148 -15.79 -5.54 -16.42
CA ASN A 148 -14.86 -6.04 -17.45
C ASN A 148 -13.48 -6.42 -16.87
N VAL A 149 -13.48 -6.90 -15.62
CA VAL A 149 -12.27 -7.17 -14.83
C VAL A 149 -11.45 -8.27 -15.48
N GLY A 150 -10.15 -8.01 -15.67
CA GLY A 150 -9.23 -8.97 -16.31
C GLY A 150 -9.39 -9.12 -17.82
N ALA A 151 -10.38 -8.46 -18.45
CA ALA A 151 -10.56 -8.53 -19.90
C ALA A 151 -9.39 -7.94 -20.68
N GLY A 152 -9.21 -8.40 -21.93
CA GLY A 152 -8.09 -7.99 -22.78
C GLY A 152 -6.78 -8.74 -22.52
N LEU A 153 -6.77 -9.70 -21.59
CA LEU A 153 -5.68 -10.65 -21.38
C LEU A 153 -6.03 -11.99 -22.03
N GLU A 154 -5.18 -12.46 -22.93
CA GLU A 154 -5.25 -13.83 -23.44
C GLU A 154 -4.88 -14.82 -22.34
N GLN A 155 -5.52 -15.98 -22.30
CA GLN A 155 -5.15 -17.04 -21.35
C GLN A 155 -4.07 -17.96 -21.93
N ALA A 156 -3.27 -18.57 -21.07
CA ALA A 156 -2.35 -19.64 -21.41
C ALA A 156 -2.26 -20.64 -20.26
N THR A 157 -2.02 -21.90 -20.57
CA THR A 157 -1.60 -22.88 -19.57
C THR A 157 -0.18 -22.57 -19.08
N PRO A 158 0.22 -23.06 -17.89
CA PRO A 158 1.60 -22.94 -17.42
C PRO A 158 2.63 -23.49 -18.42
N ALA A 159 2.32 -24.64 -19.06
CA ALA A 159 3.16 -25.26 -20.07
C ALA A 159 3.34 -24.38 -21.32
N GLU A 160 2.26 -23.82 -21.88
CA GLU A 160 2.33 -22.89 -23.03
C GLU A 160 3.10 -21.61 -22.71
N ALA A 161 3.06 -21.17 -21.45
CA ALA A 161 3.79 -20.01 -20.96
C ALA A 161 5.26 -20.30 -20.58
N GLY A 162 5.69 -21.57 -20.64
CA GLY A 162 7.05 -21.99 -20.26
C GLY A 162 7.33 -21.89 -18.76
N LEU A 163 6.31 -22.04 -17.91
CA LEU A 163 6.46 -22.06 -16.46
C LEU A 163 6.63 -23.50 -15.94
N SER A 164 7.43 -23.65 -14.88
CA SER A 164 7.55 -24.91 -14.15
C SER A 164 6.29 -25.17 -13.34
N GLU A 165 5.50 -26.18 -13.72
CA GLU A 165 4.28 -26.58 -13.00
C GLU A 165 4.54 -26.94 -11.52
N PRO A 166 5.60 -27.71 -11.17
CA PRO A 166 5.91 -27.97 -9.77
C PRO A 166 6.25 -26.69 -8.99
N ALA A 167 6.99 -25.75 -9.59
CA ALA A 167 7.30 -24.47 -8.95
C ALA A 167 6.04 -23.61 -8.76
N LEU A 168 5.15 -23.61 -9.76
CA LEU A 168 3.88 -22.90 -9.67
C LEU A 168 2.99 -23.48 -8.57
N ALA A 169 2.86 -24.81 -8.48
CA ALA A 169 2.10 -25.45 -7.42
C ALA A 169 2.67 -25.13 -6.02
N ALA A 170 3.99 -25.18 -5.86
CA ALA A 170 4.66 -24.79 -4.62
C ALA A 170 4.41 -23.31 -4.26
N PHE A 171 4.45 -22.43 -5.27
CA PHE A 171 4.24 -21.00 -5.08
C PHE A 171 2.80 -20.66 -4.70
N VAL A 172 1.81 -21.27 -5.37
CA VAL A 172 0.38 -21.14 -5.03
C VAL A 172 0.12 -21.59 -3.59
N LYS A 173 0.68 -22.75 -3.20
CA LYS A 173 0.59 -23.25 -1.82
C LYS A 173 1.22 -22.28 -0.81
N ALA A 174 2.43 -21.78 -1.08
CA ALA A 174 3.08 -20.82 -0.21
C ALA A 174 2.31 -19.49 -0.10
N ALA A 175 1.63 -19.08 -1.18
CA ALA A 175 0.77 -17.90 -1.18
C ALA A 175 -0.44 -18.08 -0.26
N GLU A 176 -1.08 -19.24 -0.29
CA GLU A 176 -2.16 -19.61 0.63
C GLU A 176 -1.69 -19.64 2.09
N GLU A 177 -0.59 -20.33 2.37
CA GLU A 177 0.01 -20.45 3.71
C GLU A 177 0.48 -19.11 4.27
N SER A 178 0.76 -18.13 3.40
CA SER A 178 1.11 -16.75 3.77
C SER A 178 -0.12 -15.82 3.85
N GLY A 179 -1.34 -16.36 3.83
CA GLY A 179 -2.58 -15.59 3.99
C GLY A 179 -2.88 -14.65 2.82
N SER A 180 -2.43 -14.97 1.60
CA SER A 180 -2.82 -14.20 0.43
C SER A 180 -4.33 -14.25 0.26
N SER A 181 -4.94 -13.14 -0.17
CA SER A 181 -6.34 -13.14 -0.63
C SER A 181 -6.38 -13.45 -2.12
N ALA A 182 -5.37 -12.99 -2.87
CA ALA A 182 -5.22 -13.27 -4.28
C ALA A 182 -3.76 -13.42 -4.72
N LEU A 183 -3.53 -14.27 -5.71
CA LEU A 183 -2.30 -14.39 -6.49
C LEU A 183 -2.68 -14.36 -7.99
N VAL A 184 -1.95 -13.59 -8.79
CA VAL A 184 -2.12 -13.52 -10.25
C VAL A 184 -0.75 -13.65 -10.90
N VAL A 185 -0.65 -14.48 -11.93
CA VAL A 185 0.58 -14.70 -12.71
C VAL A 185 0.30 -14.42 -14.17
N LEU A 186 1.02 -13.44 -14.74
CA LEU A 186 1.09 -13.21 -16.19
C LEU A 186 2.47 -13.57 -16.70
N ARG A 187 2.51 -14.14 -17.90
CA ARG A 187 3.76 -14.45 -18.61
C ARG A 187 3.61 -14.17 -20.10
N HIS A 188 4.55 -13.40 -20.65
CA HIS A 188 4.53 -12.99 -22.06
C HIS A 188 3.21 -12.32 -22.49
N GLY A 189 2.60 -11.55 -21.60
CA GLY A 189 1.31 -10.88 -21.85
C GLY A 189 0.07 -11.74 -21.69
N LYS A 190 0.23 -13.02 -21.32
CA LYS A 190 -0.89 -13.95 -21.12
C LYS A 190 -1.15 -14.21 -19.65
N LEU A 191 -2.42 -14.33 -19.28
CA LEU A 191 -2.87 -14.76 -17.96
C LEU A 191 -2.67 -16.27 -17.83
N VAL A 192 -1.73 -16.65 -16.96
CA VAL A 192 -1.45 -18.07 -16.69
C VAL A 192 -2.36 -18.61 -15.60
N GLY A 193 -2.66 -17.78 -14.59
CA GLY A 193 -3.59 -18.14 -13.55
C GLY A 193 -3.88 -17.01 -12.59
N GLU A 194 -5.05 -17.09 -11.97
CA GLU A 194 -5.48 -16.29 -10.84
C GLU A 194 -6.04 -17.22 -9.76
N TRP A 195 -5.62 -17.03 -8.52
CA TRP A 195 -6.05 -17.82 -7.37
C TRP A 195 -6.60 -16.86 -6.33
N TYR A 196 -7.78 -17.16 -5.81
CA TYR A 196 -8.44 -16.39 -4.76
C TYR A 196 -8.70 -17.31 -3.57
N PHE A 197 -8.06 -17.02 -2.45
CA PHE A 197 -8.02 -17.93 -1.30
C PHE A 197 -8.98 -17.52 -0.18
N GLY A 198 -9.50 -16.30 -0.24
CA GLY A 198 -10.43 -15.74 0.73
C GLY A 198 -11.85 -15.61 0.19
N GLY A 199 -12.25 -16.43 -0.79
CA GLY A 199 -13.51 -16.27 -1.53
C GLY A 199 -13.31 -15.68 -2.92
N GLU A 200 -14.35 -15.08 -3.48
CA GLU A 200 -14.39 -14.55 -4.84
C GLU A 200 -13.56 -13.26 -4.96
N THR A 201 -13.17 -12.94 -6.20
CA THR A 201 -12.41 -11.74 -6.52
C THR A 201 -13.18 -10.46 -6.17
N GLN A 202 -12.46 -9.52 -5.57
CA GLN A 202 -12.94 -8.19 -5.22
C GLN A 202 -11.80 -7.17 -5.38
N ARG A 203 -12.13 -5.88 -5.26
CA ARG A 203 -11.12 -4.84 -5.09
C ARG A 203 -10.40 -5.03 -3.76
N ILE A 204 -9.07 -5.02 -3.81
CA ILE A 204 -8.23 -5.08 -2.60
C ILE A 204 -7.39 -3.82 -2.55
N GLU A 205 -7.18 -3.28 -1.35
CA GLU A 205 -6.30 -2.13 -1.16
C GLU A 205 -4.83 -2.51 -1.38
N SER A 206 -4.18 -1.81 -2.30
CA SER A 206 -2.77 -2.02 -2.66
C SER A 206 -1.78 -1.44 -1.64
N MET A 207 -2.28 -0.77 -0.59
CA MET A 207 -1.47 -0.12 0.45
C MET A 207 -0.37 0.75 -0.18
N SER A 208 0.87 0.70 0.30
CA SER A 208 1.96 1.50 -0.28
C SER A 208 2.37 1.10 -1.70
N ALA A 209 1.86 0.00 -2.28
CA ALA A 209 2.07 -0.27 -3.69
C ALA A 209 1.39 0.79 -4.59
N THR A 210 0.40 1.52 -4.05
CA THR A 210 -0.19 2.73 -4.64
C THR A 210 0.86 3.72 -5.14
N LYS A 211 1.97 3.88 -4.40
CA LYS A 211 3.03 4.85 -4.73
C LYS A 211 3.66 4.60 -6.11
N GLY A 212 3.76 3.34 -6.52
CA GLY A 212 4.23 2.98 -7.85
C GLY A 212 3.32 3.54 -8.95
N VAL A 213 2.01 3.56 -8.73
CA VAL A 213 1.00 4.13 -9.64
C VAL A 213 1.06 5.67 -9.63
N VAL A 214 1.29 6.28 -8.47
CA VAL A 214 1.50 7.75 -8.36
C VAL A 214 2.72 8.19 -9.17
N ALA A 215 3.81 7.41 -9.17
CA ALA A 215 4.95 7.70 -10.04
C ALA A 215 4.58 7.64 -11.53
N LEU A 216 3.65 6.79 -11.94
CA LEU A 216 3.19 6.78 -13.34
C LEU A 216 2.41 8.05 -13.69
N ALA A 217 1.64 8.62 -12.76
CA ALA A 217 0.96 9.91 -12.97
C ALA A 217 1.96 11.03 -13.31
N ILE A 218 3.08 11.10 -12.59
CA ILE A 218 4.14 12.08 -12.85
C ILE A 218 4.78 11.82 -14.23
N GLY A 219 5.05 10.57 -14.58
CA GLY A 219 5.55 10.20 -15.91
C GLY A 219 4.63 10.61 -17.05
N LEU A 220 3.34 10.34 -16.93
CA LEU A 220 2.33 10.75 -17.90
C LEU A 220 2.30 12.27 -18.07
N LEU A 221 2.43 13.02 -16.98
CA LEU A 221 2.47 14.49 -17.05
C LEU A 221 3.78 15.03 -17.66
N ILE A 222 4.88 14.31 -17.51
CA ILE A 222 6.13 14.63 -18.22
C ILE A 222 5.97 14.36 -19.71
N ASP A 223 5.40 13.21 -20.08
CA ASP A 223 5.14 12.85 -21.47
C ASP A 223 4.19 13.85 -22.16
N ASP A 224 3.23 14.42 -21.41
CA ASP A 224 2.33 15.48 -21.88
C ASP A 224 2.99 16.88 -21.96
N GLY A 225 4.23 17.04 -21.47
CA GLY A 225 4.89 18.34 -21.36
C GLY A 225 4.32 19.26 -20.28
N ARG A 226 3.52 18.73 -19.35
CA ARG A 226 2.92 19.49 -18.22
C ARG A 226 3.83 19.56 -17.00
N ILE A 227 4.76 18.62 -16.90
CA ILE A 227 5.90 18.67 -15.98
C ILE A 227 7.16 18.66 -16.84
N PRO A 228 8.06 19.64 -16.70
CA PRO A 228 9.20 19.75 -17.63
C PRO A 228 10.21 18.61 -17.46
N SER A 229 10.42 18.15 -16.21
CA SER A 229 11.23 16.98 -15.88
C SER A 229 11.01 16.59 -14.43
N VAL A 230 11.55 15.45 -14.03
CA VAL A 230 11.56 15.02 -12.62
C VAL A 230 12.43 15.90 -11.74
N ASP A 231 13.34 16.69 -12.33
CA ASP A 231 14.19 17.63 -11.60
C ASP A 231 13.52 19.00 -11.39
N ALA A 232 12.26 19.15 -11.85
CA ALA A 232 11.49 20.35 -11.59
C ALA A 232 11.39 20.62 -10.07
N PRO A 233 11.70 21.86 -9.61
CA PRO A 233 11.45 22.26 -8.24
C PRO A 233 9.98 22.14 -7.90
N VAL A 234 9.66 21.69 -6.68
CA VAL A 234 8.28 21.64 -6.18
C VAL A 234 7.63 23.03 -6.21
N SER A 235 8.43 24.09 -6.05
CA SER A 235 7.99 25.48 -6.13
C SER A 235 7.43 25.89 -7.51
N THR A 236 7.64 25.08 -8.55
CA THR A 236 6.99 25.25 -9.87
C THR A 236 5.47 25.12 -9.75
N PHE A 237 4.99 24.27 -8.83
CA PHE A 237 3.57 23.98 -8.61
C PHE A 237 3.02 24.67 -7.36
N PHE A 238 3.90 24.98 -6.41
CA PHE A 238 3.59 25.64 -5.13
C PHE A 238 4.55 26.82 -4.90
N PRO A 239 4.29 28.01 -5.47
CA PRO A 239 5.20 29.15 -5.41
C PRO A 239 5.60 29.58 -3.98
N GLU A 240 4.78 29.28 -2.98
CA GLU A 240 5.06 29.47 -1.56
C GLU A 240 6.26 28.67 -1.03
N TRP A 241 6.73 27.66 -1.77
CA TRP A 241 7.91 26.87 -1.42
C TRP A 241 9.23 27.44 -1.97
N LYS A 242 9.24 28.56 -2.69
CA LYS A 242 10.45 29.06 -3.38
C LYS A 242 11.65 29.39 -2.48
N ASP A 243 11.41 29.66 -1.19
CA ASP A 243 12.42 30.17 -0.26
C ASP A 243 13.07 29.06 0.59
N GLY A 244 14.32 29.29 1.00
CA GLY A 244 15.05 28.42 1.94
C GLY A 244 15.33 27.00 1.42
N LEU A 245 15.30 26.00 2.33
CA LEU A 245 15.48 24.59 1.96
C LEU A 245 14.30 24.03 1.15
N LYS A 246 13.07 24.55 1.36
CA LYS A 246 11.89 24.16 0.58
C LYS A 246 12.09 24.42 -0.92
N GLY A 247 12.72 25.56 -1.27
CA GLY A 247 12.99 25.93 -2.66
C GLY A 247 13.94 24.98 -3.40
N LYS A 248 14.65 24.12 -2.67
CA LYS A 248 15.59 23.13 -3.22
C LYS A 248 14.97 21.74 -3.38
N VAL A 249 13.74 21.52 -2.92
CA VAL A 249 13.07 20.24 -3.08
C VAL A 249 12.57 20.10 -4.52
N THR A 250 12.89 19.00 -5.18
CA THR A 250 12.47 18.67 -6.55
C THR A 250 11.50 17.50 -6.52
N LEU A 251 10.81 17.23 -7.64
CA LEU A 251 9.97 16.04 -7.76
C LEU A 251 10.79 14.75 -7.59
N ARG A 252 12.04 14.73 -8.08
CA ARG A 252 12.99 13.62 -7.86
C ARG A 252 13.14 13.34 -6.38
N HIS A 253 13.37 14.38 -5.57
CA HIS A 253 13.52 14.22 -4.12
C HIS A 253 12.25 13.65 -3.44
N LEU A 254 11.06 14.03 -3.89
CA LEU A 254 9.80 13.45 -3.38
C LEU A 254 9.69 11.96 -3.76
N LEU A 255 9.96 11.63 -5.03
CA LEU A 255 9.84 10.29 -5.61
C LEU A 255 10.93 9.31 -5.12
N SER A 256 12.11 9.80 -4.75
CA SER A 256 13.23 8.99 -4.25
C SER A 256 13.30 8.92 -2.73
N HIS A 257 12.34 9.50 -2.01
CA HIS A 257 12.34 9.59 -0.55
C HIS A 257 13.58 10.29 0.04
N THR A 258 14.03 11.38 -0.62
CA THR A 258 15.19 12.17 -0.19
C THR A 258 14.86 13.66 -0.02
N SER A 259 13.58 14.00 0.14
CA SER A 259 13.12 15.41 0.22
C SER A 259 13.57 16.18 1.45
N GLY A 260 14.00 15.50 2.51
CA GLY A 260 14.32 16.14 3.79
C GLY A 260 13.09 16.68 4.54
N LEU A 261 11.87 16.44 4.06
CA LEU A 261 10.65 16.80 4.79
C LEU A 261 10.63 16.07 6.13
N ALA A 262 10.29 16.79 7.19
CA ALA A 262 10.04 16.19 8.50
C ALA A 262 8.95 15.13 8.38
N ALA A 263 9.22 13.93 8.86
CA ALA A 263 8.27 12.82 8.82
C ALA A 263 8.49 11.87 10.00
N ASN A 264 7.39 11.21 10.37
CA ASN A 264 7.36 10.17 11.40
C ASN A 264 7.39 8.78 10.74
N ALA A 265 7.75 7.74 11.48
CA ALA A 265 7.70 6.37 10.96
C ALA A 265 6.27 5.87 10.72
N SER A 266 5.32 6.31 11.54
CA SER A 266 3.90 6.05 11.32
C SER A 266 3.28 7.15 10.45
N ALA A 267 2.15 6.83 9.81
CA ALA A 267 1.34 7.80 9.06
C ALA A 267 0.19 8.38 9.91
N MET A 268 0.15 8.12 11.22
CA MET A 268 -0.99 8.48 12.07
C MET A 268 -1.19 9.99 12.19
N ASP A 269 -0.10 10.75 12.19
CA ASP A 269 -0.12 12.22 12.14
C ASP A 269 -0.78 12.73 10.85
N ILE A 270 -0.53 12.07 9.73
CA ILE A 270 -1.16 12.39 8.44
C ILE A 270 -2.67 12.14 8.53
N TYR A 271 -3.09 10.98 9.03
CA TYR A 271 -4.52 10.61 9.13
C TYR A 271 -5.33 11.52 10.06
N GLN A 272 -4.68 12.27 10.96
CA GLN A 272 -5.32 13.28 11.81
C GLN A 272 -5.57 14.61 11.08
N SER A 273 -4.91 14.85 9.95
CA SER A 273 -5.10 16.06 9.16
C SER A 273 -6.37 15.98 8.29
N PRO A 274 -7.17 17.05 8.15
CA PRO A 274 -8.25 17.08 7.17
C PRO A 274 -7.75 17.25 5.73
N ASP A 275 -6.51 17.69 5.53
CA ASP A 275 -5.90 17.95 4.23
C ASP A 275 -4.46 17.44 4.22
N PHE A 276 -4.22 16.32 3.55
CA PHE A 276 -2.93 15.64 3.56
C PHE A 276 -1.90 16.37 2.68
N VAL A 277 -2.37 17.00 1.60
CA VAL A 277 -1.53 17.80 0.70
C VAL A 277 -1.03 19.03 1.44
N ARG A 278 -1.93 19.78 2.09
CA ARG A 278 -1.59 20.96 2.88
C ARG A 278 -0.71 20.62 4.08
N TYR A 279 -0.99 19.51 4.76
CA TYR A 279 -0.12 19.04 5.85
C TYR A 279 1.31 18.78 5.39
N ALA A 280 1.48 18.22 4.19
CA ALA A 280 2.79 18.07 3.57
C ALA A 280 3.41 19.41 3.14
N LEU A 281 2.61 20.34 2.58
CA LEU A 281 3.06 21.69 2.18
C LEU A 281 3.58 22.51 3.38
N GLU A 282 2.89 22.42 4.51
CA GLU A 282 3.22 23.17 5.73
C GLU A 282 4.41 22.56 6.48
N SER A 283 4.68 21.26 6.28
CA SER A 283 5.78 20.55 6.94
C SER A 283 7.15 21.22 6.70
N HIS A 284 7.98 21.25 7.74
CA HIS A 284 9.35 21.75 7.65
C HIS A 284 10.25 20.81 6.84
N VAL A 285 11.25 21.38 6.18
CA VAL A 285 12.38 20.64 5.60
C VAL A 285 13.51 20.69 6.62
N VAL A 286 13.81 19.54 7.23
CA VAL A 286 14.74 19.41 8.37
C VAL A 286 16.12 18.89 7.97
N ASP A 287 16.26 18.40 6.74
CA ASP A 287 17.52 18.02 6.13
C ASP A 287 17.68 18.67 4.76
N ALA A 288 18.91 18.83 4.31
CA ALA A 288 19.17 19.27 2.95
C ALA A 288 18.57 18.25 1.95
N PRO A 289 17.75 18.68 0.96
CA PRO A 289 17.21 17.75 -0.02
C PRO A 289 18.32 16.97 -0.73
N GLY A 290 18.14 15.65 -0.86
CA GLY A 290 19.12 14.72 -1.40
C GLY A 290 20.14 14.16 -0.38
N SER A 291 20.27 14.75 0.81
CA SER A 291 21.35 14.41 1.74
C SER A 291 21.20 13.06 2.45
N ARG A 292 19.96 12.53 2.53
CA ARG A 292 19.68 11.21 3.11
C ARG A 292 18.40 10.61 2.55
N PHE A 293 18.29 9.28 2.62
CA PHE A 293 17.05 8.56 2.38
C PHE A 293 16.22 8.48 3.66
N PHE A 294 14.93 8.81 3.55
CA PHE A 294 13.93 8.56 4.58
C PHE A 294 12.57 8.34 3.93
N TYR A 295 12.00 7.15 4.10
CA TYR A 295 10.70 6.81 3.55
C TYR A 295 9.61 7.77 4.07
N ASN A 296 9.00 8.55 3.16
CA ASN A 296 8.23 9.72 3.56
C ASN A 296 6.83 9.75 2.93
N ASN A 297 5.84 9.41 3.75
CA ASN A 297 4.43 9.40 3.34
C ASN A 297 3.86 10.81 3.10
N LYS A 298 4.28 11.83 3.88
CA LYS A 298 3.89 13.23 3.63
C LYS A 298 4.35 13.70 2.26
N ALA A 299 5.63 13.48 1.95
CA ALA A 299 6.21 13.82 0.66
C ALA A 299 5.48 13.14 -0.51
N THR A 300 4.98 11.92 -0.29
CA THR A 300 4.22 11.20 -1.33
C THR A 300 2.81 11.78 -1.50
N ASN A 301 2.11 12.14 -0.42
CA ASN A 301 0.80 12.80 -0.53
C ASN A 301 0.89 14.17 -1.23
N LEU A 302 2.01 14.89 -1.08
CA LEU A 302 2.24 16.13 -1.82
C LEU A 302 2.21 15.93 -3.35
N LEU A 303 2.59 14.75 -3.85
CA LEU A 303 2.53 14.43 -5.29
C LEU A 303 1.10 14.44 -5.83
N ALA A 304 0.08 14.12 -5.02
CA ALA A 304 -1.32 14.24 -5.43
C ALA A 304 -1.68 15.71 -5.75
N GLY A 305 -1.18 16.64 -4.92
CA GLY A 305 -1.32 18.08 -5.18
C GLY A 305 -0.51 18.55 -6.39
N VAL A 306 0.70 18.02 -6.61
CA VAL A 306 1.47 18.30 -7.84
C VAL A 306 0.69 17.87 -9.08
N VAL A 307 0.12 16.66 -9.07
CA VAL A 307 -0.70 16.15 -10.18
C VAL A 307 -1.89 17.06 -10.40
N GLU A 308 -2.59 17.52 -9.36
CA GLU A 308 -3.70 18.46 -9.52
C GLU A 308 -3.26 19.81 -10.10
N ARG A 309 -2.17 20.39 -9.61
CA ARG A 309 -1.65 21.67 -10.12
C ARG A 309 -1.19 21.57 -11.57
N ALA A 310 -0.48 20.49 -11.90
CA ALA A 310 0.02 20.26 -13.25
C ALA A 310 -1.12 19.90 -14.21
N SER A 311 -2.08 19.08 -13.77
CA SER A 311 -3.10 18.46 -14.61
C SER A 311 -4.45 19.21 -14.67
N GLY A 312 -4.78 20.01 -13.65
CA GLY A 312 -6.11 20.58 -13.47
C GLY A 312 -7.17 19.57 -13.02
N GLU A 313 -6.80 18.30 -12.81
CA GLU A 313 -7.66 17.19 -12.42
C GLU A 313 -7.14 16.57 -11.11
N LYS A 314 -8.03 16.07 -10.25
CA LYS A 314 -7.60 15.26 -9.10
C LYS A 314 -6.86 14.00 -9.57
N LEU A 315 -5.91 13.51 -8.77
CA LEU A 315 -5.02 12.38 -9.11
C LEU A 315 -5.79 11.14 -9.62
N ASP A 316 -6.89 10.79 -8.96
CA ASP A 316 -7.76 9.67 -9.29
C ASP A 316 -8.45 9.88 -10.65
N ALA A 317 -9.03 11.05 -10.89
CA ALA A 317 -9.67 11.39 -12.15
C ALA A 317 -8.67 11.42 -13.32
N TYR A 318 -7.51 12.03 -13.11
CA TYR A 318 -6.44 12.06 -14.11
C TYR A 318 -5.97 10.65 -14.48
N LEU A 319 -5.70 9.80 -13.50
CA LEU A 319 -5.27 8.41 -13.73
C LEU A 319 -6.38 7.55 -14.30
N MET A 320 -7.65 7.79 -13.94
CA MET A 320 -8.78 7.10 -14.55
C MET A 320 -8.76 7.29 -16.07
N ARG A 321 -8.72 8.55 -16.52
CA ARG A 321 -8.73 8.92 -17.93
C ARG A 321 -7.45 8.52 -18.67
N ARG A 322 -6.29 8.63 -18.03
CA ARG A 322 -4.97 8.51 -18.69
C ARG A 322 -4.31 7.15 -18.58
N LEU A 323 -4.68 6.35 -17.60
CA LEU A 323 -4.07 5.06 -17.33
C LEU A 323 -5.11 3.95 -17.26
N PHE A 324 -6.10 4.05 -16.38
CA PHE A 324 -7.01 2.93 -16.10
C PHE A 324 -7.96 2.65 -17.26
N GLU A 325 -8.64 3.65 -17.81
CA GLU A 325 -9.52 3.49 -18.98
C GLU A 325 -8.79 2.93 -20.21
N PRO A 326 -7.61 3.45 -20.61
CA PRO A 326 -6.81 2.85 -21.69
C PRO A 326 -6.40 1.39 -21.45
N LEU A 327 -6.24 0.97 -20.18
CA LEU A 327 -5.98 -0.43 -19.81
C LEU A 327 -7.27 -1.27 -19.68
N GLY A 328 -8.44 -0.66 -19.90
CA GLY A 328 -9.75 -1.30 -19.71
C GLY A 328 -10.08 -1.58 -18.25
N ILE A 329 -9.44 -0.90 -17.30
CA ILE A 329 -9.68 -1.01 -15.86
C ILE A 329 -10.76 0.00 -15.49
N ARG A 330 -11.94 -0.48 -15.07
CA ARG A 330 -13.11 0.37 -14.82
C ARG A 330 -13.53 0.42 -13.36
N ASP A 331 -13.40 -0.69 -12.65
CA ASP A 331 -13.75 -0.77 -11.24
C ASP A 331 -12.54 -0.43 -10.36
N VAL A 332 -12.35 0.87 -10.11
CA VAL A 332 -11.29 1.41 -9.26
C VAL A 332 -11.92 2.25 -8.17
N PHE A 333 -11.40 2.10 -6.96
CA PHE A 333 -11.68 3.01 -5.86
C PHE A 333 -10.38 3.60 -5.34
N TRP A 334 -10.37 4.89 -5.05
CA TRP A 334 -9.23 5.55 -4.43
C TRP A 334 -9.67 6.32 -3.19
N GLN A 335 -9.13 5.93 -2.04
CA GLN A 335 -9.41 6.64 -0.79
C GLN A 335 -8.94 8.10 -0.88
N LYS A 336 -9.79 9.03 -0.44
CA LYS A 336 -9.47 10.46 -0.34
C LYS A 336 -9.31 10.89 1.12
N ASP A 337 -8.62 11.99 1.35
CA ASP A 337 -8.66 12.72 2.62
C ASP A 337 -9.97 13.52 2.75
N PRO A 338 -10.31 14.08 3.92
CA PRO A 338 -11.55 14.87 4.09
C PRO A 338 -11.69 16.06 3.13
N SER A 339 -10.57 16.61 2.66
CA SER A 339 -10.51 17.70 1.66
C SER A 339 -10.66 17.22 0.21
N GLY A 340 -10.89 15.92 0.00
CA GLY A 340 -11.13 15.32 -1.31
C GLY A 340 -9.88 15.01 -2.11
N ASN A 341 -8.68 15.06 -1.51
CA ASN A 341 -7.45 14.67 -2.20
C ASN A 341 -7.26 13.15 -2.14
N PRO A 342 -7.05 12.47 -3.28
CA PRO A 342 -6.66 11.07 -3.27
C PRO A 342 -5.34 10.87 -2.51
N LEU A 343 -5.28 9.83 -1.68
CA LEU A 343 -4.08 9.52 -0.89
C LEU A 343 -2.94 9.13 -1.85
N GLY A 344 -1.86 9.90 -1.89
CA GLY A 344 -0.67 9.54 -2.67
C GLY A 344 0.12 8.40 -2.04
N MET A 345 0.01 8.22 -0.72
CA MET A 345 0.77 7.19 0.01
C MET A 345 0.14 5.79 -0.02
N SER A 346 -1.17 5.67 -0.22
CA SER A 346 -1.98 4.43 -0.10
C SER A 346 -3.39 4.62 -0.67
N GLY A 347 -4.34 3.71 -0.40
CA GLY A 347 -5.75 3.95 -0.67
C GLY A 347 -6.27 3.53 -2.04
N LEU A 348 -5.40 3.17 -2.99
CA LEU A 348 -5.83 2.61 -4.27
C LEU A 348 -6.32 1.16 -4.08
N ARG A 349 -7.58 0.92 -4.44
CA ARG A 349 -8.23 -0.39 -4.47
C ARG A 349 -8.66 -0.75 -5.89
N LEU A 350 -8.30 -1.94 -6.31
CA LEU A 350 -8.61 -2.50 -7.63
C LEU A 350 -8.57 -4.01 -7.57
N HIS A 351 -9.08 -4.69 -8.60
CA HIS A 351 -8.96 -6.13 -8.70
C HIS A 351 -7.51 -6.56 -8.93
N PRO A 352 -7.03 -7.66 -8.31
CA PRO A 352 -5.65 -8.13 -8.46
C PRO A 352 -5.21 -8.33 -9.92
N VAL A 353 -6.10 -8.85 -10.77
CA VAL A 353 -5.82 -9.07 -12.20
C VAL A 353 -5.70 -7.76 -12.98
N ASP A 354 -6.44 -6.72 -12.60
CA ASP A 354 -6.30 -5.39 -13.19
C ASP A 354 -5.03 -4.68 -12.70
N PHE A 355 -4.59 -4.94 -11.46
CA PHE A 355 -3.28 -4.48 -11.01
C PHE A 355 -2.15 -5.15 -11.80
N ALA A 356 -2.33 -6.41 -12.20
CA ALA A 356 -1.39 -7.11 -13.07
C ALA A 356 -1.30 -6.48 -14.47
N LYS A 357 -2.37 -5.86 -14.99
CA LYS A 357 -2.32 -5.08 -16.24
C LYS A 357 -1.41 -3.85 -16.12
N VAL A 358 -1.39 -3.17 -14.97
CA VAL A 358 -0.43 -2.08 -14.71
C VAL A 358 1.01 -2.62 -14.75
N GLY A 359 1.25 -3.79 -14.15
CA GLY A 359 2.53 -4.49 -14.27
C GLY A 359 2.89 -4.87 -15.71
N GLN A 360 1.90 -5.33 -16.48
CA GLN A 360 2.08 -5.71 -17.87
C GLN A 360 2.41 -4.51 -18.76
N LEU A 361 1.80 -3.34 -18.51
CA LEU A 361 2.16 -2.08 -19.16
C LEU A 361 3.64 -1.73 -18.91
N MET A 362 4.10 -1.86 -17.66
CA MET A 362 5.50 -1.63 -17.30
C MET A 362 6.43 -2.63 -18.01
N LEU A 363 6.05 -3.91 -18.02
CA LEU A 363 6.78 -4.97 -18.72
C LEU A 363 6.92 -4.68 -20.23
N GLN A 364 5.84 -4.17 -20.84
CA GLN A 364 5.77 -3.79 -22.26
C GLN A 364 6.30 -2.38 -22.55
N ARG A 365 7.07 -1.80 -21.62
CA ARG A 365 7.71 -0.49 -21.80
C ARG A 365 6.72 0.61 -22.21
N GLY A 366 5.55 0.55 -21.60
CA GLY A 366 4.50 1.57 -21.70
C GLY A 366 3.60 1.42 -22.93
N VAL A 367 3.70 0.31 -23.65
CA VAL A 367 2.79 -0.04 -24.75
C VAL A 367 1.73 -1.03 -24.25
N TRP A 368 0.47 -0.76 -24.53
CA TRP A 368 -0.65 -1.67 -24.26
C TRP A 368 -1.49 -1.80 -25.53
N GLN A 369 -1.74 -3.03 -25.98
CA GLN A 369 -2.54 -3.31 -27.19
C GLN A 369 -2.12 -2.47 -28.42
N GLY A 370 -0.81 -2.27 -28.60
CA GLY A 370 -0.25 -1.49 -29.71
C GLY A 370 -0.25 0.03 -29.50
N GLN A 371 -0.89 0.54 -28.46
CA GLN A 371 -0.89 1.97 -28.12
C GLN A 371 0.15 2.27 -27.04
N ARG A 372 0.99 3.30 -27.27
CA ARG A 372 1.85 3.83 -26.20
C ARG A 372 1.01 4.68 -25.24
N ILE A 373 0.93 4.24 -24.00
CA ILE A 373 0.30 4.97 -22.88
C ILE A 373 1.36 5.76 -22.12
N LEU A 374 2.52 5.16 -21.89
CA LEU A 374 3.62 5.73 -21.10
C LEU A 374 4.94 5.62 -21.88
N SER A 375 5.83 6.59 -21.73
CA SER A 375 7.13 6.53 -22.39
C SER A 375 8.04 5.46 -21.77
N GLU A 376 8.78 4.76 -22.64
CA GLU A 376 9.84 3.86 -22.22
C GLU A 376 10.93 4.62 -21.44
N ALA A 377 11.15 5.90 -21.77
CA ALA A 377 12.08 6.77 -21.07
C ALA A 377 11.70 6.93 -19.59
N TRP A 378 10.43 7.19 -19.27
CA TRP A 378 9.98 7.28 -17.89
C TRP A 378 10.09 5.95 -17.13
N ILE A 379 9.71 4.84 -17.77
CA ILE A 379 9.82 3.51 -17.14
C ILE A 379 11.28 3.21 -16.80
N ARG A 380 12.21 3.54 -17.71
CA ARG A 380 13.66 3.40 -17.46
C ARG A 380 14.11 4.33 -16.32
N GLU A 381 13.66 5.58 -16.30
CA GLU A 381 13.99 6.56 -15.26
C GLU A 381 13.59 6.08 -13.86
N CYS A 382 12.44 5.40 -13.71
CA CYS A 382 11.97 4.94 -12.41
C CYS A 382 12.50 3.56 -11.97
N THR A 383 13.04 2.74 -12.90
CA THR A 383 13.34 1.31 -12.61
C THR A 383 14.71 0.80 -13.04
N ALA A 384 15.49 1.51 -13.87
CA ALA A 384 16.72 0.93 -14.43
C ALA A 384 17.91 0.90 -13.45
N ALA A 385 17.98 1.86 -12.54
CA ALA A 385 19.04 1.99 -11.55
C ALA A 385 18.52 2.69 -10.30
N SER A 386 19.32 2.67 -9.24
CA SER A 386 18.94 3.37 -8.01
C SER A 386 18.80 4.87 -8.26
N SER A 387 17.77 5.47 -7.69
CA SER A 387 17.49 6.90 -7.81
C SER A 387 18.38 7.79 -6.94
N GLN A 388 19.16 7.20 -6.02
CA GLN A 388 19.94 7.92 -5.02
C GLN A 388 20.98 6.99 -4.33
N PRO A 389 22.07 7.52 -3.75
CA PRO A 389 23.21 6.68 -3.30
C PRO A 389 23.03 5.98 -1.94
N HIS A 390 21.99 6.31 -1.16
CA HIS A 390 21.82 5.86 0.23
C HIS A 390 21.06 4.54 0.36
N ASN A 391 20.24 4.18 -0.63
CA ASN A 391 19.49 2.92 -0.66
C ASN A 391 19.44 2.38 -2.10
N PRO A 392 20.32 1.43 -2.45
CA PRO A 392 20.47 0.95 -3.83
C PRO A 392 19.23 0.20 -4.36
N ALA A 393 18.29 -0.19 -3.48
CA ALA A 393 17.03 -0.81 -3.88
C ALA A 393 15.92 0.19 -4.23
N ALA A 394 16.12 1.49 -4.01
CA ALA A 394 15.12 2.50 -4.31
C ALA A 394 15.29 3.05 -5.73
N GLY A 395 14.24 2.93 -6.55
CA GLY A 395 14.02 3.70 -7.78
C GLY A 395 13.19 4.97 -7.50
N LEU A 396 12.36 5.40 -8.44
CA LEU A 396 11.40 6.50 -8.22
C LEU A 396 10.03 5.92 -7.83
N LEU A 397 9.80 5.75 -6.51
CA LEU A 397 8.68 5.04 -5.88
C LEU A 397 8.46 3.57 -6.33
N TRP A 398 9.42 3.02 -7.06
CA TRP A 398 9.51 1.59 -7.38
C TRP A 398 10.71 0.97 -6.66
N TRP A 399 10.57 -0.27 -6.22
CA TRP A 399 11.62 -1.03 -5.55
C TRP A 399 12.33 -1.95 -6.52
N LEU A 400 13.64 -1.76 -6.66
CA LEU A 400 14.51 -2.59 -7.47
C LEU A 400 14.76 -3.93 -6.78
N VAL A 401 14.71 -5.00 -7.57
CA VAL A 401 14.93 -6.37 -7.12
C VAL A 401 16.22 -6.87 -7.73
N TYR A 402 17.16 -7.24 -6.86
CA TYR A 402 18.45 -7.78 -7.23
C TYR A 402 18.50 -9.26 -6.91
N GLU A 403 19.31 -9.99 -7.67
CA GLU A 403 19.59 -11.41 -7.41
C GLU A 403 20.21 -11.61 -6.03
N LYS A 404 21.15 -10.72 -5.66
CA LYS A 404 21.78 -10.73 -4.35
C LYS A 404 21.57 -9.39 -3.68
N SER A 405 20.94 -9.46 -2.52
CA SER A 405 20.75 -8.33 -1.62
C SER A 405 21.17 -8.73 -0.22
N PHE A 406 21.90 -7.84 0.44
CA PHE A 406 22.40 -8.03 1.79
C PHE A 406 21.97 -6.85 2.67
N ARG A 407 21.71 -7.14 3.93
CA ARG A 407 21.57 -6.14 4.99
C ARG A 407 22.83 -6.13 5.83
N VAL A 408 23.25 -4.91 6.20
CA VAL A 408 24.42 -4.70 7.04
C VAL A 408 24.02 -3.88 8.25
N LEU A 409 24.19 -4.47 9.44
CA LEU A 409 24.05 -3.76 10.71
C LEU A 409 25.30 -2.90 10.93
N GLY A 410 25.14 -1.58 10.91
CA GLY A 410 26.26 -0.66 11.11
C GLY A 410 26.65 -0.51 12.58
N GLN A 411 27.93 -0.23 12.84
CA GLN A 411 28.42 0.05 14.20
C GLN A 411 27.78 1.33 14.77
N ASP A 412 27.57 2.33 13.93
CA ASP A 412 26.83 3.56 14.22
C ASP A 412 25.40 3.29 14.71
N MET A 413 24.72 2.28 14.17
CA MET A 413 23.38 1.89 14.61
C MET A 413 23.41 1.30 16.03
N VAL A 414 24.40 0.47 16.33
CA VAL A 414 24.63 -0.09 17.67
C VAL A 414 24.99 1.00 18.67
N ASP A 415 25.84 1.95 18.27
CA ASP A 415 26.26 3.07 19.11
C ASP A 415 25.10 4.02 19.41
N GLU A 416 24.24 4.29 18.43
CA GLU A 416 23.02 5.09 18.64
C GLU A 416 22.06 4.39 19.60
N ALA A 417 21.83 3.09 19.43
CA ALA A 417 21.01 2.32 20.36
C ALA A 417 21.56 2.33 21.78
N ARG A 418 22.89 2.24 21.94
CA ARG A 418 23.58 2.38 23.23
C ARG A 418 23.31 3.75 23.85
N ARG A 419 23.50 4.84 23.10
CA ARG A 419 23.23 6.21 23.57
C ARG A 419 21.79 6.38 24.02
N ASN A 420 20.85 5.74 23.34
CA ASN A 420 19.43 5.78 23.66
C ASN A 420 19.00 4.70 24.66
N GLY A 421 19.95 4.17 25.45
CA GLY A 421 19.69 3.34 26.63
C GLY A 421 19.29 1.89 26.31
N MET A 422 19.84 1.29 25.25
CA MET A 422 19.75 -0.15 25.04
C MET A 422 20.80 -0.87 25.92
N PRO A 423 20.45 -1.94 26.66
CA PRO A 423 21.39 -2.60 27.56
C PRO A 423 22.62 -3.17 26.83
N GLU A 424 23.82 -2.97 27.38
CA GLU A 424 25.07 -3.46 26.77
C GLU A 424 25.07 -4.99 26.61
N ALA A 425 24.49 -5.72 27.56
CA ALA A 425 24.35 -7.17 27.46
C ALA A 425 23.50 -7.62 26.25
N THR A 426 22.56 -6.78 25.79
CA THR A 426 21.76 -7.04 24.59
C THR A 426 22.55 -6.66 23.33
N LEU A 427 23.20 -5.50 23.31
CA LEU A 427 24.03 -5.05 22.18
C LEU A 427 25.22 -5.99 21.93
N ALA A 428 25.81 -6.54 23.00
CA ALA A 428 26.91 -7.50 22.93
C ALA A 428 26.58 -8.77 22.13
N ARG A 429 25.30 -9.12 21.99
CA ARG A 429 24.81 -10.27 21.20
C ARG A 429 24.78 -9.99 19.70
N LEU A 430 24.91 -8.74 19.29
CA LEU A 430 24.93 -8.33 17.87
C LEU A 430 26.35 -8.30 17.28
N ARG A 431 27.39 -8.50 18.10
CA ARG A 431 28.80 -8.30 17.70
C ARG A 431 29.22 -9.09 16.47
N ASP A 432 28.71 -10.31 16.29
CA ASP A 432 28.97 -11.17 15.14
C ASP A 432 28.22 -10.74 13.87
N MET A 433 27.20 -9.89 14.00
CA MET A 433 26.42 -9.35 12.88
C MET A 433 26.91 -7.97 12.41
N VAL A 434 27.56 -7.20 13.28
CA VAL A 434 27.97 -5.82 12.95
C VAL A 434 28.99 -5.82 11.80
N GLY A 435 28.70 -5.02 10.77
CA GLY A 435 29.53 -4.88 9.58
C GLY A 435 29.49 -6.07 8.60
N GLN A 436 28.83 -7.17 8.96
CA GLN A 436 28.74 -8.35 8.10
C GLN A 436 27.60 -8.22 7.08
N PRO A 437 27.85 -8.48 5.79
CA PRO A 437 26.78 -8.61 4.81
C PRO A 437 26.02 -9.91 5.04
N ILE A 438 24.74 -9.79 5.41
CA ILE A 438 23.86 -10.94 5.65
C ILE A 438 22.78 -10.93 4.56
N PRO A 439 22.52 -12.06 3.88
CA PRO A 439 21.46 -12.13 2.87
C PRO A 439 20.14 -11.57 3.41
N SER A 440 19.47 -10.72 2.64
CA SER A 440 18.30 -9.96 3.11
C SER A 440 17.18 -10.84 3.67
N GLY A 441 16.96 -12.03 3.09
CA GLY A 441 15.97 -13.00 3.58
C GLY A 441 16.31 -13.63 4.94
N ASP A 442 17.60 -13.67 5.29
CA ASP A 442 18.11 -14.24 6.55
C ASP A 442 18.23 -13.21 7.68
N PHE A 443 18.38 -11.94 7.33
CA PHE A 443 18.79 -10.89 8.26
C PHE A 443 17.87 -10.76 9.47
N MET A 444 16.56 -10.68 9.26
CA MET A 444 15.61 -10.46 10.35
C MET A 444 15.48 -11.66 11.27
N ARG A 445 15.54 -12.87 10.73
CA ARG A 445 15.53 -14.10 11.52
C ARG A 445 16.72 -14.10 12.47
N ARG A 446 17.94 -13.87 11.94
CA ARG A 446 19.16 -13.79 12.75
C ARG A 446 19.09 -12.66 13.79
N LEU A 447 18.61 -11.49 13.40
CA LEU A 447 18.47 -10.34 14.29
C LEU A 447 17.50 -10.63 15.44
N SER A 448 16.36 -11.23 15.13
CA SER A 448 15.34 -11.65 16.10
C SER A 448 15.88 -12.71 17.07
N GLU A 449 16.58 -13.73 16.57
CA GLU A 449 17.23 -14.76 17.40
C GLU A 449 18.20 -14.14 18.42
N ARG A 450 19.02 -13.14 18.01
CA ARG A 450 19.97 -12.47 18.91
C ARG A 450 19.30 -11.56 19.94
N LEU A 451 18.19 -10.94 19.57
CA LEU A 451 17.51 -9.94 20.39
C LEU A 451 16.35 -10.51 21.23
N GLY A 452 16.14 -11.82 21.21
CA GLY A 452 15.08 -12.47 22.00
C GLY A 452 13.68 -12.23 21.43
N GLY A 453 13.57 -12.24 20.10
CA GLY A 453 12.32 -12.06 19.38
C GLY A 453 12.10 -10.65 18.84
N MET A 454 10.97 -10.45 18.18
CA MET A 454 10.63 -9.19 17.52
C MET A 454 10.59 -7.99 18.46
N LYS A 455 10.19 -8.17 19.73
CA LYS A 455 10.21 -7.08 20.72
C LYS A 455 11.61 -6.46 20.88
N GLY A 456 12.66 -7.29 20.86
CA GLY A 456 14.03 -6.80 20.92
C GLY A 456 14.47 -6.10 19.64
N VAL A 457 14.06 -6.63 18.49
CA VAL A 457 14.27 -5.97 17.19
C VAL A 457 13.63 -4.59 17.17
N MET A 458 12.37 -4.48 17.59
CA MET A 458 11.63 -3.22 17.71
C MET A 458 12.36 -2.21 18.59
N ALA A 459 12.85 -2.64 19.75
CA ALA A 459 13.60 -1.78 20.65
C ALA A 459 14.92 -1.29 20.03
N LEU A 460 15.65 -2.15 19.30
CA LEU A 460 16.84 -1.73 18.56
C LEU A 460 16.47 -0.68 17.51
N MET A 461 15.46 -0.97 16.71
CA MET A 461 14.95 -0.12 15.64
C MET A 461 14.51 1.26 16.16
N GLU A 462 13.75 1.31 17.25
CA GLU A 462 13.33 2.54 17.90
C GLU A 462 14.53 3.34 18.45
N LYS A 463 15.44 2.67 19.17
CA LYS A 463 16.59 3.32 19.82
C LYS A 463 17.71 3.69 18.85
N SER A 464 17.75 3.13 17.65
CA SER A 464 18.71 3.49 16.61
C SER A 464 18.07 4.27 15.48
N ALA A 465 16.90 4.87 15.75
CA ALA A 465 16.05 5.50 14.78
C ALA A 465 16.77 6.41 13.78
N ARG A 466 17.77 7.17 14.19
CA ARG A 466 18.45 8.14 13.30
C ARG A 466 19.47 7.53 12.36
N VAL A 467 19.78 6.24 12.50
CA VAL A 467 20.79 5.54 11.72
C VAL A 467 20.10 4.45 10.89
N PRO A 468 20.05 4.58 9.55
CA PRO A 468 19.37 3.62 8.72
C PRO A 468 20.14 2.30 8.64
N LEU A 469 19.39 1.19 8.55
CA LEU A 469 19.95 -0.10 8.17
C LEU A 469 20.50 -0.02 6.74
N ARG A 470 21.73 -0.47 6.55
CA ARG A 470 22.39 -0.39 5.25
C ARG A 470 21.98 -1.58 4.37
N THR A 471 21.86 -1.30 3.08
CA THR A 471 21.57 -2.31 2.06
C THR A 471 22.72 -2.34 1.07
N GLN A 472 23.21 -3.53 0.79
CA GLN A 472 24.17 -3.80 -0.27
C GLN A 472 23.52 -4.71 -1.30
N VAL A 473 23.90 -4.54 -2.57
CA VAL A 473 23.38 -5.31 -3.70
C VAL A 473 24.54 -5.65 -4.64
N GLU A 474 24.43 -6.76 -5.36
CA GLU A 474 25.37 -7.14 -6.41
C GLU A 474 24.65 -7.25 -7.76
N GLY A 475 25.34 -6.85 -8.83
CA GLY A 475 24.84 -6.92 -10.20
C GLY A 475 23.82 -5.84 -10.55
N ALA A 476 23.15 -6.02 -11.69
CA ALA A 476 22.05 -5.17 -12.13
C ALA A 476 20.72 -5.64 -11.53
N PRO A 477 19.73 -4.74 -11.37
CA PRO A 477 18.37 -5.15 -11.03
C PRO A 477 17.84 -6.15 -12.07
N LYS A 478 17.30 -7.29 -11.62
CA LYS A 478 16.66 -8.29 -12.49
C LYS A 478 15.15 -8.07 -12.62
N ALA A 479 14.57 -7.36 -11.66
CA ALA A 479 13.15 -7.05 -11.60
C ALA A 479 12.92 -5.74 -10.82
N TYR A 480 11.68 -5.27 -10.84
CA TYR A 480 11.23 -4.15 -10.02
C TYR A 480 9.82 -4.42 -9.50
N SER A 481 9.45 -3.73 -8.40
CA SER A 481 8.22 -4.03 -7.68
C SER A 481 7.60 -2.81 -7.01
N ALA A 482 6.28 -2.80 -6.93
CA ALA A 482 5.53 -1.93 -6.04
C ALA A 482 5.11 -2.76 -4.81
N ARG A 483 5.36 -2.25 -3.60
CA ARG A 483 5.20 -3.00 -2.34
C ARG A 483 4.37 -2.23 -1.33
N GLY A 484 3.55 -2.93 -0.57
CA GLY A 484 2.75 -2.38 0.51
C GLY A 484 2.66 -3.29 1.72
N SER A 485 2.11 -2.74 2.80
CA SER A 485 1.82 -3.44 4.06
C SER A 485 1.01 -4.71 3.83
N TYR A 486 1.12 -5.67 4.76
CA TYR A 486 0.51 -7.00 4.64
C TYR A 486 1.03 -7.78 3.43
N GLY A 487 2.20 -7.42 2.91
CA GLY A 487 2.88 -7.98 1.73
C GLY A 487 2.17 -7.75 0.39
N GLN A 488 1.41 -6.65 0.25
CA GLN A 488 0.88 -6.22 -1.05
C GLN A 488 2.03 -6.09 -2.05
N LEU A 489 1.92 -6.71 -3.22
CA LEU A 489 3.04 -6.82 -4.13
C LEU A 489 2.61 -6.90 -5.59
N LEU A 490 3.21 -6.03 -6.41
CA LEU A 490 3.26 -6.17 -7.86
C LEU A 490 4.74 -6.30 -8.25
N LEU A 491 5.12 -7.45 -8.81
CA LEU A 491 6.47 -7.75 -9.30
C LEU A 491 6.46 -7.78 -10.84
N VAL A 492 7.46 -7.13 -11.44
CA VAL A 492 7.70 -7.17 -12.88
C VAL A 492 9.15 -7.58 -13.13
N ALA A 493 9.34 -8.68 -13.85
CA ALA A 493 10.65 -9.24 -14.20
C ALA A 493 10.84 -9.24 -15.73
N PRO A 494 11.45 -8.19 -16.31
CA PRO A 494 11.54 -7.99 -17.76
C PRO A 494 12.23 -9.11 -18.53
N GLU A 495 13.37 -9.59 -18.06
CA GLU A 495 14.13 -10.65 -18.71
C GLU A 495 13.36 -11.97 -18.75
N GLN A 496 12.48 -12.16 -17.77
CA GLN A 496 11.60 -13.31 -17.66
C GLN A 496 10.24 -13.06 -18.32
N GLY A 497 9.92 -11.88 -18.86
CA GLY A 497 8.58 -11.61 -19.38
C GLY A 497 7.45 -11.85 -18.36
N LEU A 498 7.74 -11.73 -17.06
CA LEU A 498 6.89 -12.20 -15.97
C LEU A 498 6.32 -11.01 -15.18
N VAL A 499 5.02 -11.07 -14.88
CA VAL A 499 4.35 -10.19 -13.93
C VAL A 499 3.65 -11.05 -12.89
N VAL A 500 3.86 -10.76 -11.61
CA VAL A 500 3.16 -11.45 -10.53
C VAL A 500 2.56 -10.43 -9.58
N VAL A 501 1.28 -10.59 -9.26
CA VAL A 501 0.59 -9.79 -8.25
C VAL A 501 0.18 -10.68 -7.10
N ARG A 502 0.41 -10.19 -5.88
CA ARG A 502 -0.19 -10.74 -4.67
C ARG A 502 -0.82 -9.64 -3.86
N MET A 503 -2.07 -9.87 -3.47
CA MET A 503 -2.83 -8.96 -2.61
C MET A 503 -3.42 -9.73 -1.44
N ALA A 504 -3.48 -9.10 -0.28
CA ALA A 504 -3.94 -9.73 0.95
C ALA A 504 -4.70 -8.75 1.85
N VAL A 505 -5.80 -9.25 2.42
CA VAL A 505 -6.58 -8.59 3.46
C VAL A 505 -6.39 -9.40 4.74
N PRO A 506 -6.07 -8.77 5.88
CA PRO A 506 -6.07 -9.47 7.16
C PRO A 506 -7.48 -9.97 7.50
N ASP A 507 -7.68 -11.28 7.39
CA ASP A 507 -8.98 -11.93 7.59
C ASP A 507 -8.92 -13.03 8.67
N GLY A 508 -7.78 -13.15 9.35
CA GLY A 508 -7.58 -14.07 10.47
C GLY A 508 -7.32 -15.53 10.07
N ARG A 509 -7.19 -15.86 8.77
CA ARG A 509 -6.72 -17.18 8.30
C ARG A 509 -5.27 -17.46 8.72
N VAL A 510 -4.43 -16.43 8.76
CA VAL A 510 -3.06 -16.50 9.27
C VAL A 510 -2.76 -15.33 10.21
N PRO A 511 -1.77 -15.46 11.12
CA PRO A 511 -1.25 -14.33 11.88
C PRO A 511 -0.66 -13.22 10.99
N GLU A 512 -0.82 -11.96 11.37
CA GLU A 512 -0.36 -10.81 10.56
C GLU A 512 1.16 -10.79 10.32
N ASP A 513 1.96 -11.33 11.23
CA ASP A 513 3.42 -11.45 11.09
C ASP A 513 3.84 -12.47 10.02
N VAL A 514 2.94 -13.39 9.64
CA VAL A 514 3.15 -14.34 8.55
C VAL A 514 2.80 -13.72 7.18
N MET A 515 1.92 -12.71 7.15
CA MET A 515 1.38 -12.14 5.91
C MET A 515 2.40 -11.43 5.01
N GLU A 516 3.62 -11.18 5.51
CA GLU A 516 4.66 -10.50 4.73
C GLU A 516 5.16 -11.32 3.53
N PHE A 517 5.01 -12.64 3.59
CA PHE A 517 5.41 -13.56 2.52
C PHE A 517 6.85 -13.31 2.01
N SER A 518 7.83 -13.36 2.92
CA SER A 518 9.23 -12.99 2.64
C SER A 518 9.89 -13.76 1.48
N ALA A 519 9.45 -15.00 1.22
CA ALA A 519 9.96 -15.85 0.13
C ALA A 519 9.34 -15.53 -1.25
N PHE A 520 8.41 -14.57 -1.35
CA PHE A 520 7.64 -14.34 -2.57
C PHE A 520 8.51 -14.14 -3.82
N ASN A 521 9.49 -13.22 -3.76
CA ASN A 521 10.29 -12.88 -4.94
C ASN A 521 11.12 -14.08 -5.42
N GLU A 522 11.66 -14.88 -4.50
CA GLU A 522 12.42 -16.09 -4.81
C GLU A 522 11.53 -17.11 -5.53
N LEU A 523 10.36 -17.41 -4.95
CA LEU A 523 9.41 -18.35 -5.55
C LEU A 523 8.89 -17.85 -6.91
N ALA A 524 8.51 -16.58 -7.02
CA ALA A 524 8.05 -15.97 -8.27
C ALA A 524 9.11 -16.04 -9.37
N LEU A 525 10.36 -15.70 -9.07
CA LEU A 525 11.45 -15.72 -10.05
C LEU A 525 11.89 -17.15 -10.42
N SER A 526 11.61 -18.14 -9.56
CA SER A 526 11.87 -19.57 -9.84
C SER A 526 10.82 -20.24 -10.73
N LEU A 527 9.68 -19.58 -11.00
CA LEU A 527 8.65 -20.11 -11.92
C LEU A 527 9.21 -20.36 -13.32
N VAL A 528 10.27 -19.65 -13.67
CA VAL A 528 10.89 -19.65 -14.99
C VAL A 528 12.16 -20.49 -14.89
N PRO A 529 12.20 -21.68 -15.53
CA PRO A 529 13.41 -22.47 -15.55
C PRO A 529 14.58 -21.67 -16.14
N PRO A 530 15.82 -21.85 -15.63
CA PRO A 530 16.99 -21.29 -16.28
C PRO A 530 17.08 -21.81 -17.72
N SER A 531 17.41 -20.91 -18.65
CA SER A 531 17.48 -21.17 -20.09
C SER A 531 18.61 -22.11 -20.47
#